data_AF-A0A6B1E141-F1
#
_entry.id   AF-A0A6B1E141-F1
#
_cell.length_a   1.000
_cell.length_b   1.000
_cell.length_c   1.000
_cell.angle_alpha   90.00
_cell.angle_beta   90.00
_cell.angle_gamma   90.00
#
_symmetry.space_group_name_H-M   'P 1'
#
loop_
_entity.id
_entity.type
_entity.pdbx_description
1 polymer ?
#
loop_
_entity_poly.entity_id
_entity_poly.type
_entity_poly.pdbx_seq_one_letter_code
_entity_poly.pdbx_strand_id
1 'polypeptide(L)'
;MASAVDSARAALEAADVFRLGAMMTANHGFLRDLGVSSPALDTLATAAIQAGALGAKLSGGGRGGHIIALVEADTTWSVRQALQTAGALRIHAASLGG
;
A
#
# COMPACT_ATOMS: atom_id res chain seq x y z
N MET A 1 5.31 -1.73 24.63
CA MET A 1 5.65 -1.38 23.24
C MET A 1 4.40 -1.57 22.42
N ALA A 2 3.84 -0.54 21.78
CA ALA A 2 2.65 -0.69 20.94
C ALA A 2 3.01 -1.52 19.69
N SER A 3 2.14 -2.43 19.26
CA SER A 3 2.38 -3.21 18.04
C SER A 3 2.28 -2.31 16.80
N ALA A 4 2.77 -2.79 15.65
CA ALA A 4 2.56 -2.12 14.37
C ALA A 4 1.07 -1.94 14.05
N VAL A 5 0.22 -2.87 14.50
CA VAL A 5 -1.23 -2.80 14.35
C VAL A 5 -1.82 -1.69 15.23
N ASP A 6 -1.42 -1.60 16.50
CA ASP A 6 -1.90 -0.56 17.41
C ASP A 6 -1.52 0.84 16.93
N SER A 7 -0.29 0.97 16.41
CA SER A 7 0.19 2.24 15.85
C SER A 7 -0.55 2.63 14.57
N ALA A 8 -0.90 1.65 13.73
CA ALA A 8 -1.67 1.89 12.50
C ALA A 8 -3.13 2.26 12.82
N ARG A 9 -3.73 1.60 13.83
CA ARG A 9 -5.04 1.96 14.37
C ARG A 9 -5.05 3.40 14.87
N ALA A 10 -4.06 3.78 15.69
CA ALA A 10 -3.96 5.14 16.21
C ALA A 10 -3.83 6.18 15.09
N ALA A 11 -3.06 5.89 14.03
CA ALA A 11 -2.97 6.77 12.86
C ALA A 11 -4.32 6.90 12.12
N LEU A 12 -5.03 5.78 11.93
CA LEU A 12 -6.37 5.78 11.34
C LEU A 12 -7.38 6.59 12.16
N GLU A 13 -7.42 6.38 13.48
CA GLU A 13 -8.32 7.09 14.41
C GLU A 13 -8.03 8.61 14.44
N ALA A 14 -6.77 9.00 14.25
CA ALA A 14 -6.34 10.39 14.17
C ALA A 14 -6.46 11.01 12.76
N ALA A 15 -6.95 10.27 11.76
CA ALA A 15 -6.95 10.65 10.35
C ALA A 15 -5.55 11.04 9.79
N ASP A 16 -4.48 10.51 10.39
CA ASP A 16 -3.10 10.72 9.96
C ASP A 16 -2.73 9.73 8.85
N VAL A 17 -3.26 10.01 7.65
CA VAL A 17 -3.07 9.17 6.46
C VAL A 17 -1.61 9.12 5.99
N PHE A 18 -0.82 10.16 6.25
CA PHE A 18 0.60 10.19 5.92
C PHE A 18 1.38 9.19 6.77
N ARG A 19 1.15 9.20 8.09
CA ARG A 19 1.76 8.22 8.99
C ARG A 19 1.32 6.80 8.66
N LEU A 20 0.03 6.60 8.38
CA LEU A 20 -0.50 5.30 7.96
C LEU A 20 0.21 4.79 6.69
N GLY A 21 0.35 5.64 5.67
CA GLY A 21 1.04 5.32 4.42
C GLY A 21 2.51 4.94 4.64
N ALA A 22 3.24 5.74 5.42
CA ALA A 22 4.63 5.43 5.78
C ALA A 22 4.75 4.06 6.49
N MET A 23 3.83 3.76 7.41
CA MET A 23 3.77 2.47 8.09
C MET A 23 3.44 1.30 7.16
N MET A 24 2.55 1.50 6.17
CA MET A 24 2.26 0.49 5.15
C MET A 24 3.52 0.12 4.37
N THR A 25 4.28 1.12 3.90
CA THR A 25 5.52 0.91 3.14
C THR A 25 6.59 0.23 4.00
N ALA A 26 6.78 0.66 5.25
CA ALA A 26 7.71 0.00 6.18
C ALA A 26 7.33 -1.46 6.40
N ASN A 27 6.04 -1.74 6.58
CA ASN A 27 5.54 -3.11 6.72
C ASN A 27 5.74 -3.94 5.45
N HIS A 28 5.68 -3.35 4.26
CA HIS A 28 6.02 -4.06 3.03
C HIS A 28 7.49 -4.50 3.01
N GLY A 29 8.41 -3.65 3.49
CA GLY A 29 9.82 -4.00 3.68
C GLY A 29 9.98 -5.24 4.56
N PHE A 30 9.35 -5.28 5.74
CA PHE A 30 9.40 -6.45 6.61
C PHE A 30 8.83 -7.72 5.96
N LEU A 31 7.75 -7.59 5.19
CA LEU A 31 7.17 -8.73 4.48
C LEU A 31 8.08 -9.25 3.34
N ARG A 32 8.85 -8.36 2.70
CA ARG A 32 9.88 -8.75 1.74
C ARG A 32 11.01 -9.52 2.43
N ASP A 33 11.49 -9.01 3.56
CA ASP A 33 12.57 -9.64 4.34
C ASP A 33 12.17 -11.00 4.91
N LEU A 34 10.88 -11.18 5.25
CA LEU A 34 10.31 -12.47 5.65
C LEU A 34 10.14 -13.47 4.50
N GLY A 35 10.41 -13.07 3.25
CA GLY A 35 10.30 -13.93 2.08
C GLY A 35 8.87 -14.23 1.63
N VAL A 36 7.89 -13.44 2.07
CA VAL A 36 6.45 -13.63 1.76
C VAL A 36 5.93 -12.68 0.67
N SER A 37 6.83 -11.93 0.02
CA SER A 37 6.55 -11.10 -1.16
C SER A 37 6.94 -11.81 -2.47
N SER A 38 6.77 -11.11 -3.60
CA SER A 38 7.24 -11.55 -4.91
C SER A 38 7.71 -10.36 -5.76
N PRO A 39 8.55 -10.57 -6.79
CA PRO A 39 8.99 -9.48 -7.67
C PRO A 39 7.85 -8.68 -8.31
N ALA A 40 6.74 -9.34 -8.63
CA ALA A 40 5.56 -8.69 -9.18
C ALA A 40 4.87 -7.77 -8.17
N LEU A 41 4.73 -8.21 -6.91
CA LEU A 41 4.14 -7.39 -5.85
C LEU A 41 5.04 -6.21 -5.48
N ASP A 42 6.35 -6.43 -5.42
CA ASP A 42 7.35 -5.39 -5.14
C ASP A 42 7.35 -4.32 -6.25
N THR A 43 7.22 -4.74 -7.51
CA THR A 43 7.10 -3.84 -8.67
C THR A 43 5.84 -2.99 -8.58
N LEU A 44 4.70 -3.61 -8.28
CA LEU A 44 3.42 -2.89 -8.12
C LEU A 44 3.47 -1.88 -6.97
N ALA A 45 4.02 -2.27 -5.81
CA ALA A 45 4.13 -1.38 -4.65
C ALA A 45 5.04 -0.18 -4.95
N THR A 46 6.18 -0.43 -5.61
CA THR A 46 7.11 0.61 -6.03
C THR A 46 6.47 1.57 -7.04
N ALA A 47 5.78 1.04 -8.06
CA ALA A 47 5.10 1.83 -9.07
C ALA A 47 4.01 2.73 -8.46
N ALA A 48 3.24 2.23 -7.49
CA ALA A 48 2.25 3.03 -6.78
C ALA A 48 2.89 4.20 -6.02
N ILE A 49 3.96 3.93 -5.25
CA ILE A 49 4.65 4.96 -4.45
C ILE A 49 5.26 6.02 -5.37
N GLN A 50 5.95 5.62 -6.45
CA GLN A 50 6.54 6.55 -7.41
C GLN A 50 5.50 7.42 -8.13
N ALA A 51 4.26 6.94 -8.24
CA ALA A 51 3.15 7.66 -8.87
C ALA A 51 2.35 8.55 -7.91
N GLY A 52 2.73 8.62 -6.62
CA GLY A 52 2.11 9.50 -5.63
C GLY A 52 1.24 8.80 -4.58
N ALA A 53 1.33 7.47 -4.42
CA ALA A 53 0.71 6.82 -3.27
C ALA A 53 1.44 7.20 -1.97
N LEU A 54 0.69 7.48 -0.90
CA LEU A 54 1.21 7.74 0.45
C LEU A 54 1.92 6.50 1.03
N GLY A 55 1.51 5.32 0.60
CA GLY A 55 2.18 4.07 0.88
C GLY A 55 1.50 2.88 0.22
N ALA A 56 2.26 1.79 0.06
CA ALA A 56 1.74 0.57 -0.54
C ALA A 56 2.35 -0.67 0.13
N LYS A 57 1.57 -1.74 0.19
CA LYS A 57 2.02 -3.04 0.70
C LYS A 57 1.26 -4.19 0.08
N LEU A 58 1.87 -5.37 0.09
CA LEU A 58 1.14 -6.60 -0.19
C LEU A 58 0.02 -6.84 0.84
N SER A 59 -1.04 -7.49 0.39
CA SER A 59 -2.19 -7.90 1.20
C SER A 59 -2.43 -9.40 1.06
N GLY A 60 -2.99 -10.02 2.11
CA GLY A 60 -3.24 -11.47 2.19
C GLY A 60 -2.17 -12.25 2.96
N GLY A 61 -2.27 -13.58 2.94
CA GLY A 61 -1.46 -14.51 3.75
C GLY A 61 -0.03 -14.78 3.25
N GLY A 62 0.57 -13.89 2.45
CA GLY A 62 1.98 -14.04 2.04
C GLY A 62 2.27 -14.93 0.83
N ARG A 63 1.26 -15.19 -0.04
CA ARG A 63 1.42 -15.90 -1.33
C ARG A 63 0.78 -15.16 -2.52
N GLY A 64 0.58 -13.85 -2.40
CA GLY A 64 -0.01 -13.00 -3.47
C GLY A 64 -1.52 -13.21 -3.67
N GLY A 65 -2.21 -12.50 -4.56
CA GLY A 65 -1.74 -11.63 -5.65
C GLY A 65 -2.42 -10.25 -5.65
N HIS A 66 -2.37 -9.55 -4.52
CA HIS A 66 -2.83 -8.16 -4.42
C HIS A 66 -1.85 -7.31 -3.63
N ILE A 67 -1.80 -6.03 -3.98
CA ILE A 67 -1.31 -4.97 -3.09
C ILE A 67 -2.48 -4.07 -2.69
N ILE A 68 -2.31 -3.34 -1.61
CA ILE A 68 -3.13 -2.18 -1.26
C ILE A 68 -2.25 -0.95 -1.28
N ALA A 69 -2.73 0.12 -1.92
CA ALA A 69 -2.08 1.42 -1.98
C ALA A 69 -3.00 2.47 -1.38
N LEU A 70 -2.48 3.29 -0.47
CA LEU A 70 -3.17 4.45 0.08
C LEU A 70 -2.83 5.66 -0.78
N VAL A 71 -3.85 6.36 -1.26
CA VAL A 71 -3.72 7.48 -2.21
C VAL A 71 -4.59 8.64 -1.76
N GLU A 72 -4.21 9.83 -2.20
CA GLU A 72 -5.07 11.01 -2.15
C GLU A 72 -5.93 11.07 -3.43
N ALA A 73 -6.99 11.89 -3.40
CA ALA A 73 -7.93 11.99 -4.51
C ALA A 73 -7.27 12.48 -5.80
N ASP A 74 -6.30 13.39 -5.68
CA ASP A 74 -5.54 13.98 -6.77
C ASP A 74 -4.52 13.01 -7.39
N THR A 75 -3.91 12.11 -6.62
CA THR A 75 -2.96 11.09 -7.11
C THR A 75 -3.63 9.79 -7.58
N THR A 76 -4.95 9.65 -7.41
CA THR A 76 -5.68 8.43 -7.78
C THR A 76 -5.49 8.05 -9.25
N TRP A 77 -5.51 9.02 -10.18
CA TRP A 77 -5.37 8.74 -11.61
C TRP A 77 -3.95 8.28 -11.97
N SER A 78 -2.92 8.98 -11.49
CA SER A 78 -1.51 8.65 -11.78
C SER A 78 -1.15 7.27 -11.22
N VAL A 79 -1.57 6.98 -9.98
CA VAL A 79 -1.34 5.68 -9.34
C VAL A 79 -2.05 4.56 -10.10
N ARG A 80 -3.29 4.78 -10.54
CA ARG A 80 -4.03 3.79 -11.34
C ARG A 80 -3.29 3.49 -12.65
N GLN A 81 -2.83 4.50 -13.38
CA GLN A 81 -2.06 4.30 -14.61
C GLN A 81 -0.76 3.54 -14.36
N ALA A 82 0.00 3.92 -13.34
CA ALA A 82 1.25 3.26 -13.00
C ALA A 82 1.05 1.78 -12.66
N LEU A 83 -0.01 1.45 -11.91
CA LEU A 83 -0.37 0.06 -11.60
C LEU A 83 -0.73 -0.75 -12.85
N GLN A 84 -1.48 -0.16 -13.79
CA GLN A 84 -1.81 -0.82 -15.06
C GLN A 84 -0.56 -1.10 -15.89
N THR A 85 0.32 -0.11 -16.04
CA THR A 85 1.60 -0.25 -16.74
C THR A 85 2.51 -1.27 -16.08
N ALA A 86 2.50 -1.35 -14.75
CA ALA A 86 3.26 -2.33 -13.97
C ALA A 86 2.66 -3.75 -13.99
N GLY A 87 1.52 -3.96 -14.67
CA GLY A 87 0.94 -5.29 -14.87
C GLY A 87 -0.22 -5.66 -13.95
N ALA A 88 -0.85 -4.69 -13.26
CA ALA A 88 -2.04 -4.96 -12.47
C ALA A 88 -3.20 -5.42 -13.36
N LEU A 89 -3.69 -6.65 -13.13
CA LEU A 89 -4.80 -7.23 -13.88
C LEU A 89 -6.15 -6.58 -13.56
N ARG A 90 -6.33 -6.13 -12.32
CA ARG A 90 -7.58 -5.51 -11.85
C ARG A 90 -7.27 -4.48 -10.76
N ILE A 91 -7.96 -3.35 -10.81
CA ILE A 91 -7.81 -2.25 -9.84
C ILE A 91 -9.19 -1.84 -9.34
N HIS A 92 -9.40 -2.02 -8.04
CA HIS A 92 -10.56 -1.52 -7.30
C HIS A 92 -10.16 -0.31 -6.46
N ALA A 93 -11.00 0.72 -6.45
CA ALA A 93 -10.82 1.88 -5.59
C ALA A 93 -11.98 1.93 -4.59
N ALA A 94 -11.66 2.28 -3.34
CA ALA A 94 -12.62 2.52 -2.29
C ALA A 94 -12.16 3.76 -1.52
N SER A 95 -13.11 4.58 -1.06
CA SER A 95 -12.81 5.74 -0.22
C SER A 95 -12.83 5.33 1.25
N LEU A 96 -11.87 5.83 2.03
CA LEU A 96 -11.83 5.64 3.48
C LEU A 96 -12.56 6.81 4.15
N GLY A 97 -13.78 6.57 4.63
CA GLY A 97 -14.59 7.58 5.31
C GLY A 97 -15.34 8.53 4.37
N GLY A 98 -16.62 8.71 4.67
CA GLY A 98 -17.58 9.65 4.10
C GLY A 98 -18.67 9.90 5.12
#